data_AF-A0A3N5Q6S9-F1
#
_entry.id   AF-A0A3N5Q6S9-F1
#
_cell.length_a   1.000
_cell.length_b   1.000
_cell.length_c   1.000
_cell.angle_alpha   90.00
_cell.angle_beta   90.00
_cell.angle_gamma   90.00
#
_symmetry.space_group_name_H-M   'P 1'
#
loop_
_entity.id
_entity.type
_entity.pdbx_description
1 polymer ?
#
loop_
_entity_poly.entity_id
_entity_poly.type
_entity_poly.pdbx_seq_one_letter_code
_entity_poly.pdbx_strand_id
1 'polypeptide(L)'
;KEPGRLKHVKGMGVSLEKYNITQVSMNLTNYNVTPLHIAFEEVKKEATRLGAEVDGSEIVGLVPLEALLQAGRFYSEDADLNENALVDLAIDKLGLSSLNPFEKKEKIIDYMT
;
A
#
# COMPACT_ATOMS: atom_id res chain seq x y z
N LYS A 1 -9.62 -15.61 -21.24
CA LYS A 1 -8.86 -14.77 -20.30
C LYS A 1 -9.06 -15.35 -18.92
N GLU A 2 -7.99 -15.69 -18.22
CA GLU A 2 -8.08 -16.16 -16.84
C GLU A 2 -8.18 -14.95 -15.90
N PRO A 3 -9.07 -14.99 -14.88
CA PRO A 3 -9.19 -13.91 -13.92
C PRO A 3 -7.97 -13.85 -12.99
N GLY A 4 -7.60 -12.64 -12.56
CA GLY A 4 -6.59 -12.44 -11.51
C GLY A 4 -7.13 -12.76 -10.12
N ARG A 5 -6.22 -12.82 -9.13
CA ARG A 5 -6.54 -13.16 -7.72
C ARG A 5 -7.27 -12.03 -6.99
N LEU A 6 -6.91 -10.78 -7.26
CA LEU A 6 -7.47 -9.60 -6.60
C LEU A 6 -8.61 -9.00 -7.43
N LYS A 7 -9.75 -8.75 -6.79
CA LYS A 7 -10.90 -8.07 -7.41
C LYS A 7 -10.66 -6.56 -7.41
N HIS A 8 -11.26 -5.82 -8.33
CA HIS A 8 -11.15 -4.34 -8.38
C HIS A 8 -9.70 -3.83 -8.42
N VAL A 9 -8.81 -4.58 -9.06
CA VAL A 9 -7.40 -4.23 -9.25
C VAL A 9 -7.06 -4.25 -10.73
N LYS A 10 -6.31 -3.25 -11.16
CA LYS A 10 -5.59 -3.25 -12.44
C LYS A 10 -4.12 -3.08 -12.13
N GLY A 11 -3.29 -4.06 -12.50
CA GLY A 11 -1.86 -4.03 -12.21
C GLY A 11 -1.00 -4.23 -13.45
N MET A 12 0.23 -3.73 -13.41
CA MET A 12 1.28 -3.97 -14.41
C MET A 12 2.67 -3.90 -13.79
N GLY A 13 3.65 -4.55 -14.41
CA GLY A 13 5.07 -4.38 -14.07
C GLY A 13 5.62 -3.10 -14.70
N VAL A 14 6.37 -2.31 -13.92
CA VAL A 14 7.02 -1.08 -14.38
C VAL A 14 8.46 -1.07 -13.90
N SER A 15 9.42 -0.84 -14.79
CA SER A 15 10.82 -0.67 -14.40
C SER A 15 11.09 0.80 -14.03
N LEU A 16 11.71 1.02 -12.88
CA LEU A 16 12.18 2.32 -12.43
C LEU A 16 13.71 2.38 -12.53
N GLU A 17 14.21 2.70 -13.73
CA GLU A 17 15.65 2.68 -14.03
C GLU A 17 16.48 3.55 -13.07
N LYS A 18 15.97 4.73 -12.69
CA LYS A 18 16.63 5.64 -11.74
C LYS A 18 16.96 4.98 -10.39
N TYR A 19 16.10 4.08 -9.94
CA TYR A 19 16.23 3.40 -8.65
C TYR A 19 16.77 1.97 -8.81
N ASN A 20 17.02 1.52 -10.05
CA ASN A 20 17.42 0.15 -10.38
C ASN A 20 16.49 -0.92 -9.77
N ILE A 21 15.18 -0.65 -9.78
CA ILE A 21 14.16 -1.59 -9.29
C ILE A 21 13.06 -1.81 -10.33
N THR A 22 12.26 -2.86 -10.13
CA THR A 22 10.98 -3.05 -10.82
C THR A 22 9.85 -2.98 -9.80
N GLN A 23 8.74 -2.36 -10.19
CA GLN A 23 7.56 -2.19 -9.37
C GLN A 23 6.37 -2.95 -9.95
N VAL A 24 5.50 -3.42 -9.06
CA VAL A 24 4.12 -3.79 -9.41
C VAL A 24 3.25 -2.55 -9.24
N SER A 25 3.01 -1.83 -10.34
CA SER A 25 2.11 -0.67 -10.35
C SER A 25 0.67 -1.14 -10.32
N MET A 26 -0.15 -0.60 -9.41
CA MET A 26 -1.52 -1.04 -9.18
C MET A 26 -2.48 0.14 -9.03
N ASN A 27 -3.62 0.04 -9.71
CA ASN A 27 -4.80 0.86 -9.46
C ASN A 27 -5.84 0.01 -8.73
N LEU A 28 -6.13 0.37 -7.48
CA LEU A 28 -7.23 -0.19 -6.70
C LEU A 28 -8.50 0.62 -7.02
N THR A 29 -9.35 0.09 -7.90
CA THR A 29 -10.58 0.80 -8.32
C THR A 29 -11.67 0.79 -7.26
N ASN A 30 -11.53 -0.06 -6.24
CA ASN A 30 -12.34 -0.03 -5.03
C ASN A 30 -11.54 -0.60 -3.85
N TYR A 31 -10.96 0.29 -3.03
CA TYR A 31 -10.14 -0.11 -1.88
C TYR A 31 -10.95 -0.79 -0.77
N ASN A 32 -12.27 -0.61 -0.72
CA ASN A 32 -13.12 -1.32 0.23
C ASN A 32 -13.30 -2.81 -0.13
N VAL A 33 -13.09 -3.18 -1.40
CA VAL A 33 -13.14 -4.59 -1.85
C VAL A 33 -11.76 -5.23 -1.83
N THR A 34 -10.73 -4.50 -2.27
CA THR A 34 -9.32 -4.91 -2.13
C THR A 34 -8.56 -3.80 -1.43
N PRO A 35 -8.38 -3.88 -0.10
CA PRO A 35 -7.63 -2.90 0.68
C PRO A 35 -6.14 -2.86 0.35
N LEU A 36 -5.47 -1.76 0.74
CA LEU A 36 -4.03 -1.54 0.52
C LEU A 36 -3.17 -2.70 1.05
N HIS A 37 -3.42 -3.11 2.29
CA HIS A 37 -2.69 -4.19 2.96
C HIS A 37 -2.87 -5.54 2.26
N ILE A 38 -4.07 -5.84 1.74
CA ILE A 38 -4.31 -7.08 0.99
C ILE A 38 -3.54 -7.06 -0.34
N ALA A 39 -3.58 -5.95 -1.07
CA ALA A 39 -2.82 -5.82 -2.32
C ALA A 39 -1.30 -5.97 -2.07
N PHE A 40 -0.79 -5.32 -1.03
CA PHE A 40 0.63 -5.35 -0.67
C PHE A 40 1.09 -6.75 -0.23
N GLU A 41 0.37 -7.40 0.68
CA GLU A 41 0.72 -8.76 1.15
C GLU A 41 0.61 -9.80 0.03
N GLU A 42 -0.31 -9.64 -0.93
CA GLU A 42 -0.42 -10.55 -2.07
C GLU A 42 0.76 -10.41 -3.03
N VAL A 43 1.28 -9.18 -3.22
CA VAL A 43 2.52 -8.95 -3.98
C VAL A 43 3.72 -9.53 -3.24
N LYS A 44 3.85 -9.30 -1.93
CA LYS A 44 4.91 -9.89 -1.10
C LYS A 44 4.93 -11.42 -1.20
N LYS A 45 3.78 -12.05 -1.00
CA LYS A 45 3.62 -13.51 -1.10
C LYS A 45 4.07 -14.03 -2.46
N GLU A 46 3.70 -13.36 -3.55
CA GLU A 46 4.09 -13.77 -4.90
C GLU A 46 5.59 -13.55 -5.15
N ALA A 47 6.15 -12.43 -4.70
CA ALA A 47 7.58 -12.15 -4.80
C ALA A 47 8.39 -13.21 -4.07
N THR A 48 8.03 -13.54 -2.82
CA THR A 48 8.68 -14.61 -2.05
C THR A 48 8.61 -15.95 -2.77
N ARG A 49 7.44 -16.29 -3.36
CA ARG A 49 7.27 -17.53 -4.14
C ARG A 49 8.23 -17.59 -5.35
N LEU A 50 8.60 -16.43 -5.90
CA LEU A 50 9.50 -16.28 -7.04
C LEU A 50 10.97 -16.06 -6.64
N GLY A 51 11.29 -16.05 -5.34
CA GLY A 51 12.64 -15.76 -4.84
C GLY A 51 13.05 -14.29 -4.94
N ALA A 52 12.07 -13.38 -4.98
CA ALA A 52 12.26 -11.94 -4.93
C ALA A 52 11.79 -11.36 -3.58
N GLU A 53 12.27 -10.15 -3.28
CA GLU A 53 11.91 -9.40 -2.07
C GLU A 53 11.14 -8.13 -2.45
N VAL A 54 10.35 -7.62 -1.51
CA VAL A 54 9.57 -6.38 -1.67
C VAL A 54 10.03 -5.41 -0.60
N ASP A 55 10.67 -4.33 -1.04
CA ASP A 55 11.33 -3.36 -0.15
C ASP A 55 10.42 -2.22 0.32
N GLY A 56 9.12 -2.30 0.03
CA GLY A 56 8.10 -1.32 0.40
C GLY A 56 7.21 -0.94 -0.76
N SER A 57 6.54 0.20 -0.63
CA SER A 57 5.60 0.69 -1.65
C SER A 57 5.51 2.21 -1.67
N GLU A 58 4.68 2.76 -2.55
CA GLU A 58 4.45 4.18 -2.68
C GLU A 58 2.99 4.43 -3.06
N ILE A 59 2.43 5.54 -2.56
CA ILE A 59 1.16 6.07 -3.04
C ILE A 59 1.42 7.19 -4.05
N VAL A 60 1.00 6.95 -5.29
CA VAL A 60 0.95 7.97 -6.35
C VAL A 60 -0.32 8.80 -6.18
N GLY A 61 -0.16 10.11 -6.00
CA GLY A 61 -1.27 11.02 -5.73
C GLY A 61 -1.67 11.04 -4.26
N LEU A 62 -2.99 11.04 -4.00
CA LEU A 62 -3.61 11.18 -2.68
C LEU A 62 -4.29 9.88 -2.25
N VAL A 63 -4.47 9.70 -0.95
CA VAL A 63 -5.14 8.54 -0.34
C VAL A 63 -6.20 8.98 0.68
N PRO A 64 -7.38 8.33 0.72
CA PRO A 64 -8.34 8.55 1.80
C PRO A 64 -7.77 8.08 3.14
N LEU A 65 -8.03 8.81 4.23
CA LEU A 65 -7.62 8.43 5.58
C LEU A 65 -8.10 7.00 5.93
N GLU A 66 -9.35 6.69 5.63
CA GLU A 66 -9.96 5.38 5.93
C GLU A 66 -9.19 4.21 5.31
N ALA A 67 -8.60 4.37 4.11
CA ALA A 67 -7.80 3.30 3.49
C ALA A 67 -6.53 2.98 4.30
N LEU A 68 -5.92 3.99 4.92
CA LEU A 68 -4.78 3.81 5.82
C LEU A 68 -5.23 3.26 7.18
N LEU A 69 -6.38 3.69 7.70
CA LEU A 69 -6.92 3.14 8.96
C LEU A 69 -7.25 1.65 8.83
N GLN A 70 -7.81 1.21 7.71
CA GLN A 70 -8.04 -0.22 7.43
C GLN A 70 -6.72 -1.01 7.45
N ALA A 71 -5.65 -0.47 6.85
CA ALA A 71 -4.33 -1.09 6.90
C ALA A 71 -3.72 -1.09 8.30
N GLY A 72 -3.81 0.03 9.02
CA GLY A 72 -3.33 0.14 10.39
C GLY A 72 -4.00 -0.88 11.31
N ARG A 73 -5.33 -1.02 11.22
CA ARG A 73 -6.09 -2.02 11.99
C ARG A 73 -5.73 -3.45 11.61
N PHE A 74 -5.46 -3.72 10.34
CA PHE A 74 -5.03 -5.05 9.90
C PHE A 74 -3.68 -5.46 10.50
N TYR A 75 -2.74 -4.52 10.61
CA TYR A 75 -1.41 -4.78 11.16
C TYR A 75 -1.31 -4.60 12.69
N SER A 76 -2.32 -4.01 13.33
CA SER A 76 -2.32 -3.81 14.77
C SER A 76 -2.75 -5.06 15.52
N GLU A 77 -2.04 -5.39 16.59
CA GLU A 77 -2.50 -6.34 17.61
C GLU A 77 -3.33 -5.66 18.70
N ASP A 78 -3.28 -4.32 18.77
CA ASP A 78 -3.99 -3.48 19.74
C ASP A 78 -5.20 -2.79 19.07
N ALA A 79 -6.39 -3.06 19.60
CA ALA A 79 -7.64 -2.49 19.09
C ALA A 79 -7.84 -1.03 19.51
N ASP A 80 -7.12 -0.54 20.51
CA ASP A 80 -7.31 0.76 21.14
C ASP A 80 -6.36 1.85 20.60
N LEU A 81 -5.56 1.54 19.57
CA LEU A 81 -4.70 2.53 18.92
C LEU A 81 -5.53 3.69 18.36
N ASN A 82 -5.07 4.91 18.63
CA ASN A 82 -5.66 6.11 18.07
C ASN A 82 -5.38 6.23 16.56
N GLU A 83 -6.11 7.11 15.90
CA GLU A 83 -6.03 7.37 14.46
C GLU A 83 -4.60 7.61 13.97
N ASN A 84 -3.86 8.50 14.65
CA ASN A 84 -2.50 8.84 14.24
C ASN A 84 -1.55 7.64 14.34
N ALA A 85 -1.66 6.86 15.42
CA ALA A 85 -0.88 5.64 15.62
C ALA A 85 -1.21 4.57 14.57
N LEU A 86 -2.49 4.41 14.20
CA LEU A 86 -2.90 3.49 13.13
C LEU A 86 -2.34 3.93 11.76
N VAL A 87 -2.37 5.23 11.47
CA VAL A 87 -1.80 5.78 10.24
C VAL A 87 -0.28 5.58 10.20
N ASP A 88 0.43 5.85 11.31
CA ASP A 88 1.87 5.60 11.41
C ASP A 88 2.22 4.13 11.21
N LEU A 89 1.45 3.23 11.83
CA LEU A 89 1.63 1.80 11.66
C LEU A 89 1.38 1.37 10.20
N ALA A 90 0.36 1.90 9.54
CA ALA A 90 0.10 1.61 8.14
C ALA A 90 1.25 2.08 7.24
N ILE A 91 1.77 3.28 7.46
CA ILE A 91 2.91 3.85 6.71
C ILE A 91 4.14 2.95 6.84
N ASP A 92 4.46 2.53 8.08
CA ASP A 92 5.58 1.63 8.37
C ASP A 92 5.39 0.26 7.70
N LYS A 93 4.26 -0.40 7.94
CA LYS A 93 4.03 -1.79 7.53
C LYS A 93 3.87 -1.97 6.03
N LEU A 94 3.34 -0.96 5.35
CA LEU A 94 3.26 -0.92 3.88
C LEU A 94 4.56 -0.39 3.25
N GLY A 95 5.50 0.12 4.05
CA GLY A 95 6.72 0.75 3.56
C GLY A 95 6.46 1.94 2.63
N LEU A 96 5.47 2.79 2.96
CA LEU A 96 5.05 3.90 2.07
C LEU A 96 6.11 4.98 1.88
N SER A 97 7.15 4.97 2.71
CA SER A 97 8.27 5.91 2.68
C SER A 97 9.54 5.34 2.04
N SER A 98 9.49 4.13 1.45
CA SER A 98 10.70 3.44 0.96
C SER A 98 11.38 4.14 -0.21
N LEU A 99 10.63 4.83 -1.08
CA LEU A 99 11.19 5.58 -2.21
C LEU A 99 11.29 7.08 -1.96
N ASN A 100 10.25 7.66 -1.38
CA ASN A 100 10.14 9.08 -1.06
C ASN A 100 9.42 9.23 0.28
N PRO A 101 9.68 10.28 1.08
CA PRO A 101 8.95 10.50 2.33
C PRO A 101 7.43 10.55 2.13
N PHE A 102 6.69 9.86 3.00
CA PHE A 102 5.24 9.95 3.04
C PHE A 102 4.80 11.13 3.94
N GLU A 103 4.56 12.29 3.33
CA GLU A 103 4.08 13.47 4.05
C GLU A 103 2.56 13.41 4.27
N LYS A 104 2.13 13.07 5.50
CA LYS A 104 0.71 12.86 5.86
C LYS A 104 -0.20 14.02 5.43
N LYS A 105 0.23 15.26 5.66
CA LYS A 105 -0.54 16.47 5.33
C LYS A 105 -0.65 16.75 3.83
N GLU A 106 0.20 16.14 3.01
CA GLU A 106 0.20 16.31 1.56
C GLU A 106 -0.46 15.12 0.84
N LYS A 107 -0.45 13.94 1.47
CA LYS A 107 -0.91 12.68 0.88
C LYS A 107 -2.30 12.26 1.33
N ILE A 108 -2.70 12.58 2.56
CA ILE A 108 -3.98 12.12 3.14
C ILE A 108 -5.03 13.19 2.88
N ILE A 109 -6.05 12.85 2.08
CA ILE A 109 -7.11 13.78 1.63
C ILE A 109 -7.73 14.52 2.82
N ASP A 110 -8.08 13.77 3.86
CA ASP A 110 -8.78 14.27 5.05
C ASP A 110 -7.92 15.20 5.92
N TYR A 111 -6.59 15.20 5.74
CA TYR A 111 -5.65 16.09 6.46
C TYR A 111 -5.30 17.35 5.67
N MET A 112 -5.74 17.44 4.41
CA MET A 112 -5.53 18.60 3.56
C MET A 112 -6.62 19.64 3.84
N THR A 113 -6.51 20.33 4.97
CA THR A 113 -7.27 21.56 5.27
C THR A 113 -6.65 22.79 4.62
#